data_AF-R5LP74-F1
#
_entry.id   AF-R5LP74-F1
#
_cell.length_a   1.000
_cell.length_b   1.000
_cell.length_c   1.000
_cell.angle_alpha   90.00
_cell.angle_beta   90.00
_cell.angle_gamma   90.00
#
_symmetry.space_group_name_H-M   'P 1'
#
loop_
_entity.id
_entity.type
_entity.pdbx_description
1 polymer ?
#
loop_
_entity_poly.entity_id
_entity_poly.type
_entity_poly.pdbx_seq_one_letter_code
_entity_poly.pdbx_strand_id
1 'polypeptide(L)'
;MKNKIVLVVSFLIVSFFCTGCMGNVTRGIRHAGFNLSESEFTCNLLLSGKKNEKAYTKLKYVSSTKAITADGKVYEISLGQKFSNEQNCMATDKFTKKVVAIMDDSIIKADDGNFYYLNANGNTDAYSQVTVNDNAYGVYSVLFSDENVVKIVTVDGNSGIYYVLKNDGNIYKIIVTRASSEMSYILASSEIVYSKGRYGKIIDFNYVGANTGTYIWTEDSIYRMKKANSDACGKYADVKCEYVMEEDVELIKYMDYVFGFNGQLLISSYGKVFNVI
;
A
#
# COMPACT_ATOMS: atom_id res chain seq x y z
N MET A 1 22.64 20.58 -47.76
CA MET A 1 21.79 19.48 -47.27
C MET A 1 22.44 18.56 -46.21
N LYS A 2 23.75 18.64 -45.91
CA LYS A 2 24.41 17.80 -44.89
C LYS A 2 24.05 18.13 -43.43
N ASN A 3 23.79 19.40 -43.10
CA ASN A 3 23.52 19.81 -41.70
C ASN A 3 22.09 19.51 -41.21
N LYS A 4 21.15 19.19 -42.10
CA LYS A 4 19.78 18.82 -41.69
C LYS A 4 19.63 17.32 -41.35
N ILE A 5 20.49 16.46 -41.91
CA ILE A 5 20.45 15.02 -41.67
C ILE A 5 21.12 14.68 -40.32
N VAL A 6 22.20 15.38 -39.97
CA VAL A 6 22.87 15.21 -38.66
C VAL A 6 21.92 15.56 -37.50
N LEU A 7 21.08 16.59 -37.66
CA LEU A 7 20.18 17.04 -36.61
C LEU A 7 19.01 16.06 -36.36
N VAL A 8 18.55 15.35 -37.40
CA VAL A 8 17.48 14.34 -37.32
C VAL A 8 18.01 13.02 -36.73
N VAL A 9 19.25 12.63 -37.07
CA VAL A 9 19.89 11.44 -36.48
C VAL A 9 20.24 11.66 -35.01
N SER A 10 20.67 12.87 -34.63
CA SER A 10 20.88 13.23 -33.21
C SER A 10 19.58 13.23 -32.40
N PHE A 11 18.45 13.67 -32.97
CA PHE A 11 17.15 13.63 -32.30
C PHE A 11 16.60 12.20 -32.14
N LEU A 12 16.83 11.32 -33.12
CA LEU A 12 16.43 9.90 -33.05
C LEU A 12 17.26 9.10 -32.04
N ILE A 13 18.55 9.41 -31.90
CA ILE A 13 19.42 8.76 -30.92
C ILE A 13 19.10 9.27 -29.51
N VAL A 14 18.89 10.58 -29.32
CA VAL A 14 18.54 11.14 -27.99
C VAL A 14 17.12 10.74 -27.53
N SER A 15 16.18 10.53 -28.44
CA SER A 15 14.82 10.03 -28.09
C SER A 15 14.77 8.52 -27.80
N PHE A 16 15.72 7.72 -28.29
CA PHE A 16 15.87 6.31 -27.88
C PHE A 16 16.67 6.12 -26.58
N PHE A 17 17.54 7.06 -26.23
CA PHE A 17 18.29 7.00 -24.96
C PHE A 17 17.50 7.48 -23.73
N CYS A 18 16.38 8.18 -23.90
CA CYS A 18 15.54 8.62 -22.77
C CYS A 18 14.45 7.62 -22.33
N THR A 19 14.16 6.58 -23.13
CA THR A 19 13.16 5.54 -22.77
C THR A 19 13.80 4.18 -22.44
N GLY A 20 15.09 4.00 -22.78
CA GLY A 20 15.82 2.74 -22.60
C GLY A 20 16.34 2.46 -21.19
N CYS A 21 16.40 3.44 -20.29
CA CYS A 21 17.12 3.26 -19.03
C CYS A 21 16.46 2.29 -18.03
N MET A 22 15.14 2.02 -18.16
CA MET A 22 14.41 1.13 -17.24
C MET A 22 13.52 0.07 -17.93
N GLY A 23 13.64 -0.08 -19.25
CA GLY A 23 12.76 -0.99 -20.03
C GLY A 23 12.81 -2.45 -19.57
N ASN A 24 13.97 -2.93 -19.13
CA ASN A 24 14.11 -4.28 -18.57
C ASN A 24 13.36 -4.44 -17.24
N VAL A 25 13.37 -3.40 -16.39
CA VAL A 25 12.65 -3.40 -15.10
C VAL A 25 11.15 -3.34 -15.33
N THR A 26 10.68 -2.46 -16.21
CA THR A 26 9.25 -2.39 -16.59
C THR A 26 8.74 -3.72 -17.14
N ARG A 27 9.50 -4.35 -18.04
CA ARG A 27 9.15 -5.68 -18.57
C ARG A 27 9.14 -6.75 -17.48
N GLY A 28 10.12 -6.72 -16.59
CA GLY A 28 10.21 -7.64 -15.46
C GLY A 28 9.02 -7.57 -14.50
N ILE A 29 8.63 -6.35 -14.10
CA ILE A 29 7.44 -6.13 -13.26
C ILE A 29 6.18 -6.65 -13.96
N ARG A 30 6.06 -6.47 -15.29
CA ARG A 30 4.93 -7.04 -16.04
C ARG A 30 4.91 -8.57 -16.00
N HIS A 31 6.07 -9.22 -16.13
CA HIS A 31 6.17 -10.68 -15.99
C HIS A 31 5.85 -11.18 -14.58
N ALA A 32 5.98 -10.32 -13.56
CA ALA A 32 5.49 -10.61 -12.21
C ALA A 32 3.94 -10.53 -12.09
N GLY A 33 3.19 -10.37 -13.19
CA GLY A 33 1.72 -10.38 -13.16
C GLY A 33 1.09 -9.01 -12.93
N PHE A 34 1.72 -7.96 -13.45
CA PHE A 34 1.23 -6.58 -13.39
C PHE A 34 0.98 -6.01 -14.78
N ASN A 35 -0.06 -5.20 -14.93
CA ASN A 35 -0.33 -4.44 -16.13
C ASN A 35 0.18 -3.00 -15.98
N LEU A 36 0.94 -2.54 -16.98
CA LEU A 36 1.38 -1.15 -17.04
C LEU A 36 0.16 -0.25 -17.28
N SER A 37 -0.04 0.74 -16.42
CA SER A 37 -1.06 1.76 -16.59
C SER A 37 -0.62 2.80 -17.64
N GLU A 38 -1.60 3.44 -18.28
CA GLU A 38 -1.36 4.62 -19.10
C GLU A 38 -0.98 5.85 -18.26
N SER A 39 -1.37 5.85 -16.98
CA SER A 39 -0.98 6.88 -16.03
C SER A 39 0.50 6.78 -15.68
N GLU A 40 1.15 7.94 -15.64
CA GLU A 40 2.47 8.08 -15.03
C GLU A 40 2.34 8.84 -13.71
N PHE A 41 3.16 8.47 -12.73
CA PHE A 41 3.25 9.14 -11.45
C PHE A 41 4.40 10.15 -11.47
N THR A 42 4.04 11.43 -11.56
CA THR A 42 5.00 12.53 -11.47
C THR A 42 4.88 13.19 -10.10
N CYS A 43 5.83 12.94 -9.19
CA CYS A 43 5.81 13.55 -7.87
C CYS A 43 7.23 13.77 -7.35
N ASN A 44 7.78 14.97 -7.56
CA ASN A 44 9.13 15.30 -7.10
C ASN A 44 9.23 15.30 -5.57
N LEU A 45 8.13 15.56 -4.86
CA LEU A 45 8.11 15.55 -3.40
C LEU A 45 8.33 14.15 -2.81
N LEU A 46 7.86 13.10 -3.50
CA LEU A 46 7.93 11.74 -3.01
C LEU A 46 8.99 10.88 -3.73
N LEU A 47 9.25 11.14 -5.01
CA LEU A 47 10.23 10.42 -5.82
C LEU A 47 11.64 11.03 -5.78
N SER A 48 11.87 12.15 -5.07
CA SER A 48 13.21 12.75 -4.90
C SER A 48 14.09 11.90 -3.97
N GLY A 49 14.54 10.75 -4.48
CA GLY A 49 15.48 9.85 -3.81
C GLY A 49 16.94 10.28 -3.94
N LYS A 50 17.72 10.08 -2.87
CA LYS A 50 19.17 9.94 -3.00
C LYS A 50 19.46 8.66 -3.79
N LYS A 51 20.54 8.68 -4.57
CA LYS A 51 21.04 7.47 -5.27
C LYS A 51 21.23 6.34 -4.24
N ASN A 52 20.61 5.18 -4.47
CA ASN A 52 20.67 3.95 -3.65
C ASN A 52 19.79 3.88 -2.38
N GLU A 53 18.87 4.81 -2.17
CA GLU A 53 17.84 4.65 -1.12
C GLU A 53 16.70 3.75 -1.64
N LYS A 54 16.33 2.70 -0.89
CA LYS A 54 15.19 1.83 -1.21
C LYS A 54 13.93 2.70 -1.26
N ALA A 55 13.29 2.83 -2.41
CA ALA A 55 12.22 3.81 -2.60
C ALA A 55 11.02 3.57 -1.67
N TYR A 56 10.69 2.32 -1.37
CA TYR A 56 9.56 1.96 -0.51
C TYR A 56 9.75 2.32 0.97
N THR A 57 10.99 2.45 1.48
CA THR A 57 11.21 2.74 2.91
C THR A 57 10.76 4.15 3.30
N LYS A 58 10.40 4.97 2.31
CA LYS A 58 9.84 6.31 2.49
C LYS A 58 8.36 6.32 2.79
N LEU A 59 7.64 5.21 2.57
CA LEU A 59 6.20 5.16 2.71
C LEU A 59 5.79 4.22 3.85
N LYS A 60 4.81 4.69 4.61
CA LYS A 60 4.01 3.88 5.53
C LYS A 60 2.74 3.35 4.86
N TYR A 61 2.22 4.09 3.87
CA TYR A 61 0.99 3.76 3.18
C TYR A 61 0.93 4.43 1.80
N VAL A 62 0.27 3.76 0.85
CA VAL A 62 -0.05 4.32 -0.46
C VAL A 62 -1.37 3.76 -1.00
N SER A 63 -2.10 4.61 -1.71
CA SER A 63 -3.25 4.26 -2.54
C SER A 63 -3.27 5.10 -3.80
N SER A 64 -4.32 4.98 -4.60
CA SER A 64 -4.55 5.84 -5.77
C SER A 64 -4.86 7.29 -5.40
N THR A 65 -5.20 7.57 -4.14
CA THR A 65 -5.66 8.90 -3.68
C THR A 65 -4.83 9.48 -2.56
N LYS A 66 -4.03 8.67 -1.85
CA LYS A 66 -3.27 9.11 -0.67
C LYS A 66 -1.90 8.42 -0.62
N ALA A 67 -0.92 9.11 -0.06
CA ALA A 67 0.29 8.50 0.45
C ALA A 67 0.60 9.05 1.84
N ILE A 68 1.16 8.20 2.70
CA ILE A 68 1.66 8.58 4.01
C ILE A 68 3.12 8.15 4.08
N THR A 69 4.00 9.11 4.34
CA THR A 69 5.43 8.84 4.44
C THR A 69 5.79 8.16 5.76
N ALA A 70 7.02 7.62 5.85
CA ALA A 70 7.53 7.00 7.07
C ALA A 70 7.60 7.99 8.26
N ASP A 71 7.84 9.29 7.98
CA ASP A 71 7.77 10.37 8.98
C ASP A 71 6.33 10.81 9.29
N GLY A 72 5.32 10.19 8.66
CA GLY A 72 3.90 10.36 8.95
C GLY A 72 3.25 11.57 8.30
N LYS A 73 3.85 12.16 7.26
CA LYS A 73 3.24 13.24 6.48
C LYS A 73 2.28 12.67 5.44
N VAL A 74 1.18 13.38 5.22
CA VAL A 74 0.14 12.96 4.29
C VAL A 74 0.24 13.74 2.98
N TYR A 75 0.09 13.00 1.88
CA TYR A 75 0.07 13.52 0.53
C TYR A 75 -1.23 13.09 -0.15
N GLU A 76 -1.85 14.02 -0.86
CA GLU A 76 -2.90 13.72 -1.83
C GLU A 76 -2.26 13.18 -3.10
N ILE A 77 -2.85 12.14 -3.68
CA ILE A 77 -2.44 11.54 -4.96
C ILE A 77 -3.60 11.68 -5.95
N SER A 78 -3.25 11.93 -7.20
CA SER A 78 -4.19 11.84 -8.32
C SER A 78 -3.50 11.26 -9.54
N LEU A 79 -3.80 10.00 -9.85
CA LEU A 79 -3.19 9.27 -10.97
C LEU A 79 -3.84 9.57 -12.32
N GLY A 80 -5.05 10.15 -12.34
CA GLY A 80 -5.76 10.50 -13.57
C GLY A 80 -5.57 11.95 -14.00
N GLN A 81 -5.41 12.87 -13.04
CA GLN A 81 -5.28 14.30 -13.31
C GLN A 81 -4.19 14.92 -12.44
N LYS A 82 -3.36 15.78 -13.01
CA LYS A 82 -2.37 16.53 -12.23
C LYS A 82 -3.03 17.62 -11.38
N PHE A 83 -2.44 17.90 -10.23
CA PHE A 83 -2.74 19.12 -9.49
C PHE A 83 -2.17 20.34 -10.21
N SER A 84 -2.52 21.54 -9.74
CA SER A 84 -2.06 22.82 -10.32
C SER A 84 -0.54 23.03 -10.29
N ASN A 85 0.19 22.20 -9.55
CA ASN A 85 1.65 22.17 -9.52
C ASN A 85 2.27 21.26 -10.60
N GLU A 86 1.48 20.81 -11.57
CA GLU A 86 1.86 19.88 -12.66
C GLU A 86 2.37 18.50 -12.19
N GLN A 87 2.04 18.11 -10.97
CA GLN A 87 2.39 16.83 -10.36
C GLN A 87 1.12 16.01 -10.04
N ASN A 88 1.29 14.70 -9.91
CA ASN A 88 0.26 13.75 -9.47
C ASN A 88 0.19 13.63 -7.94
N CYS A 89 0.84 14.54 -7.22
CA CYS A 89 0.82 14.60 -5.79
C CYS A 89 0.85 16.06 -5.27
N MET A 90 0.32 16.24 -4.07
CA MET A 90 0.54 17.44 -3.27
C MET A 90 0.60 17.07 -1.79
N ALA A 91 1.46 17.73 -1.01
CA ALA A 91 1.35 17.66 0.44
C ALA A 91 0.03 18.30 0.86
N THR A 92 -0.70 17.66 1.78
CA THR A 92 -1.94 18.24 2.30
C THR A 92 -1.61 19.30 3.36
N ASP A 93 -2.24 20.46 3.27
CA ASP A 93 -2.25 21.49 4.31
C ASP A 93 -3.38 21.25 5.33
N LYS A 94 -4.34 20.38 5.00
CA LYS A 94 -5.51 20.05 5.83
C LYS A 94 -5.19 19.15 7.02
N PHE A 95 -4.02 18.52 7.03
CA PHE A 95 -3.58 17.65 8.11
C PHE A 95 -2.11 17.87 8.44
N THR A 96 -1.85 18.45 9.61
CA THR A 96 -0.51 18.89 10.03
C THR A 96 0.14 17.97 11.06
N LYS A 97 -0.63 17.03 11.63
CA LYS A 97 -0.16 16.09 12.65
C LYS A 97 0.60 14.93 12.02
N LYS A 98 1.41 14.22 12.81
CA LYS A 98 2.18 13.07 12.32
C LYS A 98 1.35 11.80 12.43
N VAL A 99 1.14 11.11 11.31
CA VAL A 99 0.47 9.80 11.31
C VAL A 99 1.39 8.72 11.89
N VAL A 100 0.95 8.08 12.96
CA VAL A 100 1.68 6.99 13.61
C VAL A 100 1.18 5.61 13.18
N ALA A 101 -0.12 5.46 12.92
CA ALA A 101 -0.71 4.21 12.47
C ALA A 101 -1.92 4.43 11.54
N ILE A 102 -2.28 3.42 10.75
CA ILE A 102 -3.41 3.45 9.82
C ILE A 102 -4.25 2.18 9.94
N MET A 103 -5.57 2.32 9.77
CA MET A 103 -6.51 1.22 9.63
C MET A 103 -7.18 1.31 8.26
N ASP A 104 -7.02 0.24 7.49
CA ASP A 104 -7.49 0.10 6.11
C ASP A 104 -7.00 1.29 5.24
N ASP A 105 -7.94 2.07 4.70
CA ASP A 105 -7.72 3.33 4.00
C ASP A 105 -8.57 4.47 4.58
N SER A 106 -9.07 4.31 5.80
CA SER A 106 -10.19 5.11 6.31
C SER A 106 -9.86 5.87 7.60
N ILE A 107 -9.13 5.25 8.53
CA ILE A 107 -8.84 5.82 9.85
C ILE A 107 -7.34 5.89 10.07
N ILE A 108 -6.86 7.02 10.57
CA ILE A 108 -5.46 7.21 10.99
C ILE A 108 -5.39 7.57 12.47
N LYS A 109 -4.38 7.06 13.17
CA LYS A 109 -3.97 7.55 14.49
C LYS A 109 -2.82 8.52 14.32
N ALA A 110 -2.93 9.69 14.95
CA ALA A 110 -1.87 10.68 14.95
C ALA A 110 -1.06 10.67 16.26
N ASP A 111 0.05 11.41 16.27
CA ASP A 111 0.97 11.54 17.39
C ASP A 111 0.40 12.32 18.59
N ASP A 112 -0.71 13.03 18.39
CA ASP A 112 -1.49 13.64 19.48
C ASP A 112 -2.40 12.64 20.21
N GLY A 113 -2.40 11.36 19.80
CA GLY A 113 -3.19 10.28 20.38
C GLY A 113 -4.62 10.18 19.85
N ASN A 114 -5.07 11.10 18.99
CA ASN A 114 -6.42 11.12 18.43
C ASN A 114 -6.52 10.33 17.11
N PHE A 115 -7.76 9.99 16.74
CA PHE A 115 -8.09 9.37 15.47
C PHE A 115 -8.69 10.39 14.49
N TYR A 116 -8.42 10.20 13.20
CA TYR A 116 -8.92 11.07 12.14
C TYR A 116 -9.39 10.24 10.95
N TYR A 117 -10.40 10.74 10.24
CA TYR A 117 -10.77 10.18 8.94
C TYR A 117 -9.70 10.52 7.91
N LEU A 118 -9.17 9.54 7.19
CA LEU A 118 -8.21 9.79 6.12
C LEU A 118 -8.89 10.37 4.86
N ASN A 119 -10.12 9.94 4.60
CA ASN A 119 -10.92 10.32 3.44
C ASN A 119 -12.29 10.84 3.88
N ALA A 120 -12.91 11.65 3.01
CA ALA A 120 -14.30 12.07 3.22
C ALA A 120 -15.24 10.89 2.90
N ASN A 121 -16.32 10.73 3.67
CA ASN A 121 -17.26 9.61 3.51
C ASN A 121 -18.73 10.04 3.45
N GLY A 122 -19.04 11.12 2.71
CA GLY A 122 -20.40 11.61 2.51
C GLY A 122 -21.01 12.33 3.72
N ASN A 123 -20.71 11.86 4.94
CA ASN A 123 -21.16 12.45 6.21
C ASN A 123 -20.01 13.01 7.06
N THR A 124 -18.76 12.65 6.76
CA THR A 124 -17.58 13.22 7.42
C THR A 124 -16.62 13.80 6.40
N ASP A 125 -15.99 14.91 6.79
CA ASP A 125 -14.92 15.53 6.03
C ASP A 125 -13.61 14.77 6.22
N ALA A 126 -12.80 14.71 5.17
CA ALA A 126 -11.44 14.21 5.29
C ALA A 126 -10.67 15.00 6.36
N TYR A 127 -9.85 14.30 7.14
CA TYR A 127 -9.02 14.81 8.22
C TYR A 127 -9.77 15.36 9.44
N SER A 128 -11.10 15.23 9.47
CA SER A 128 -11.86 15.53 10.69
C SER A 128 -11.56 14.49 11.79
N GLN A 129 -11.54 14.95 13.04
CA GLN A 129 -11.28 14.09 14.19
C GLN A 129 -12.46 13.13 14.41
N VAL A 130 -12.17 11.85 14.59
CA VAL A 130 -13.17 10.86 14.99
C VAL A 130 -13.50 11.09 16.46
N THR A 131 -14.79 11.26 16.75
CA THR A 131 -15.28 11.48 18.12
C THR A 131 -15.85 10.20 18.70
N VAL A 132 -16.08 10.19 20.01
CA VAL A 132 -16.74 9.08 20.73
C VAL A 132 -18.15 8.76 20.23
N ASN A 133 -18.76 9.66 19.45
CA ASN A 133 -20.07 9.43 18.83
C ASN A 133 -19.99 8.58 17.56
N ASP A 134 -18.79 8.31 17.02
CA ASP A 134 -18.63 7.35 15.95
C ASP A 134 -18.92 5.93 16.46
N ASN A 135 -19.74 5.18 15.71
CA ASN A 135 -20.21 3.85 16.12
C ASN A 135 -19.08 2.83 16.31
N ALA A 136 -17.94 3.02 15.65
CA ALA A 136 -16.77 2.17 15.73
C ALA A 136 -15.64 2.76 16.57
N TYR A 137 -15.84 3.93 17.22
CA TYR A 137 -14.83 4.57 18.07
C TYR A 137 -14.25 3.62 19.13
N GLY A 138 -15.10 2.84 19.79
CA GLY A 138 -14.67 1.88 20.80
C GLY A 138 -13.78 0.77 20.24
N VAL A 139 -13.98 0.37 18.98
CA VAL A 139 -13.13 -0.59 18.28
C VAL A 139 -11.75 0.02 18.02
N TYR A 140 -11.69 1.24 17.47
CA TYR A 140 -10.44 1.94 17.20
C TYR A 140 -9.62 2.12 18.48
N SER A 141 -10.30 2.49 19.58
CA SER A 141 -9.67 2.66 20.89
C SER A 141 -8.98 1.39 21.38
N VAL A 142 -9.59 0.22 21.16
CA VAL A 142 -8.97 -1.08 21.50
C VAL A 142 -7.83 -1.40 20.53
N LEU A 143 -8.06 -1.32 19.23
CA LEU A 143 -7.08 -1.74 18.21
C LEU A 143 -5.81 -0.91 18.23
N PHE A 144 -5.92 0.40 18.50
CA PHE A 144 -4.78 1.30 18.58
C PHE A 144 -4.28 1.54 20.02
N SER A 145 -4.74 0.76 21.01
CA SER A 145 -4.29 0.91 22.40
C SER A 145 -2.81 0.59 22.59
N ASP A 146 -2.27 -0.33 21.77
CA ASP A 146 -0.84 -0.66 21.74
C ASP A 146 -0.09 0.33 20.86
N GLU A 147 0.90 1.03 21.43
CA GLU A 147 1.74 2.01 20.74
C GLU A 147 2.60 1.41 19.62
N ASN A 148 2.80 0.09 19.63
CA ASN A 148 3.56 -0.62 18.62
C ASN A 148 2.79 -0.88 17.33
N VAL A 149 1.48 -0.60 17.30
CA VAL A 149 0.64 -0.80 16.12
C VAL A 149 1.02 0.16 15.00
N VAL A 150 1.22 -0.39 13.80
CA VAL A 150 1.60 0.37 12.61
C VAL A 150 0.47 0.38 11.58
N LYS A 151 -0.13 -0.78 11.33
CA LYS A 151 -1.17 -0.94 10.32
C LYS A 151 -2.20 -1.97 10.77
N ILE A 152 -3.47 -1.68 10.52
CA ILE A 152 -4.59 -2.57 10.77
C ILE A 152 -5.32 -2.81 9.45
N VAL A 153 -5.73 -4.05 9.21
CA VAL A 153 -6.63 -4.42 8.12
C VAL A 153 -7.85 -5.13 8.71
N THR A 154 -9.04 -4.67 8.35
CA THR A 154 -10.30 -5.31 8.73
C THR A 154 -10.49 -6.59 7.92
N VAL A 155 -10.56 -7.73 8.62
CA VAL A 155 -10.77 -9.05 7.98
C VAL A 155 -12.24 -9.38 7.93
N ASP A 156 -12.93 -9.20 9.06
CA ASP A 156 -14.38 -9.36 9.19
C ASP A 156 -14.88 -8.46 10.32
N GLY A 157 -15.42 -7.29 9.96
CA GLY A 157 -15.94 -6.33 10.92
C GLY A 157 -17.15 -6.84 11.72
N ASN A 158 -17.94 -7.76 11.16
CA ASN A 158 -19.10 -8.34 11.85
C ASN A 158 -18.66 -9.29 12.98
N SER A 159 -17.62 -10.07 12.71
CA SER A 159 -17.02 -10.97 13.70
C SER A 159 -15.95 -10.28 14.57
N GLY A 160 -15.68 -8.99 14.33
CA GLY A 160 -14.66 -8.21 15.05
C GLY A 160 -13.23 -8.73 14.82
N ILE A 161 -12.93 -9.26 13.63
CA ILE A 161 -11.63 -9.84 13.30
C ILE A 161 -10.80 -8.82 12.51
N TYR A 162 -9.60 -8.56 13.01
CA TYR A 162 -8.65 -7.62 12.43
C TYR A 162 -7.26 -8.25 12.35
N TYR A 163 -6.52 -7.93 11.30
CA TYR A 163 -5.09 -8.22 11.23
C TYR A 163 -4.31 -6.95 11.54
N VAL A 164 -3.29 -7.06 12.39
CA VAL A 164 -2.57 -5.92 12.95
C VAL A 164 -1.07 -6.15 12.83
N LEU A 165 -0.40 -5.32 12.04
CA LEU A 165 1.04 -5.24 11.97
C LEU A 165 1.57 -4.40 13.11
N LYS A 166 2.52 -4.96 13.86
CA LYS A 166 3.26 -4.24 14.89
C LYS A 166 4.71 -3.99 14.46
N ASN A 167 5.35 -3.01 15.08
CA ASN A 167 6.74 -2.61 14.80
C ASN A 167 7.78 -3.73 15.07
N ASP A 168 7.40 -4.78 15.80
CA ASP A 168 8.20 -5.95 16.07
C ASP A 168 8.37 -6.88 14.85
N GLY A 169 7.63 -6.60 13.77
CA GLY A 169 7.67 -7.30 12.49
C GLY A 169 6.70 -8.47 12.36
N ASN A 170 5.75 -8.63 13.27
CA ASN A 170 4.72 -9.68 13.22
C ASN A 170 3.34 -9.12 12.85
N ILE A 171 2.51 -9.96 12.21
CA ILE A 171 1.08 -9.69 12.01
C ILE A 171 0.28 -10.54 12.98
N TYR A 172 -0.56 -9.87 13.76
CA TYR A 172 -1.45 -10.46 14.74
C TYR A 172 -2.87 -10.51 14.20
N LYS A 173 -3.55 -11.63 14.38
CA LYS A 173 -5.01 -11.66 14.35
C LYS A 173 -5.50 -11.23 15.71
N ILE A 174 -6.31 -10.19 15.69
CA ILE A 174 -6.95 -9.60 16.86
C ILE A 174 -8.45 -9.78 16.73
N ILE A 175 -9.08 -10.24 17.80
CA ILE A 175 -10.54 -10.29 17.92
C ILE A 175 -10.98 -9.25 18.94
N VAL A 176 -11.83 -8.32 18.51
CA VAL A 176 -12.43 -7.28 19.35
C VAL A 176 -13.92 -7.56 19.48
N THR A 177 -14.43 -7.62 20.71
CA THR A 177 -15.84 -7.95 20.98
C THR A 177 -16.42 -7.06 22.08
N ARG A 178 -17.74 -7.10 22.23
CA ARG A 178 -18.47 -6.54 23.36
C ARG A 178 -19.63 -7.47 23.71
N ALA A 179 -19.95 -7.58 25.00
CA ALA A 179 -21.03 -8.46 25.46
C ALA A 179 -22.43 -7.93 25.07
N SER A 180 -22.59 -6.60 24.98
CA SER A 180 -23.81 -5.92 24.56
C SER A 180 -23.47 -4.55 24.00
N SER A 181 -24.44 -3.86 23.38
CA SER A 181 -24.25 -2.51 22.84
C SER A 181 -23.90 -1.44 23.87
N GLU A 182 -24.24 -1.69 25.14
CA GLU A 182 -23.98 -0.78 26.27
C GLU A 182 -22.59 -0.97 26.87
N MET A 183 -21.94 -2.10 26.57
CA MET A 183 -20.62 -2.44 27.10
C MET A 183 -19.52 -1.94 26.18
N SER A 184 -18.39 -1.55 26.79
CA SER A 184 -17.18 -1.21 26.06
C SER A 184 -16.64 -2.40 25.29
N TYR A 185 -16.04 -2.13 24.13
CA TYR A 185 -15.29 -3.14 23.41
C TYR A 185 -14.05 -3.57 24.19
N ILE A 186 -13.69 -4.85 24.07
CA ILE A 186 -12.52 -5.45 24.69
C ILE A 186 -11.73 -6.25 23.66
N LEU A 187 -10.43 -6.40 23.92
CA LEU A 187 -9.57 -7.36 23.24
C LEU A 187 -9.90 -8.77 23.73
N ALA A 188 -10.53 -9.59 22.89
CA ALA A 188 -10.86 -10.97 23.23
C ALA A 188 -9.69 -11.93 22.98
N SER A 189 -8.94 -11.73 21.89
CA SER A 189 -7.76 -12.54 21.60
C SER A 189 -6.75 -11.79 20.74
N SER A 190 -5.49 -12.20 20.86
CA SER A 190 -4.39 -11.74 20.01
C SER A 190 -3.45 -12.93 19.77
N GLU A 191 -3.30 -13.32 18.50
CA GLU A 191 -2.44 -14.43 18.09
C GLU A 191 -1.61 -14.04 16.86
N ILE A 192 -0.37 -14.49 16.77
CA ILE A 192 0.45 -14.25 15.57
C ILE A 192 -0.06 -15.16 14.44
N VAL A 193 -0.48 -14.56 13.33
CA VAL A 193 -0.89 -15.30 12.11
C VAL A 193 0.19 -15.31 11.04
N TYR A 194 1.02 -14.27 10.98
CA TYR A 194 2.22 -14.24 10.15
C TYR A 194 3.40 -13.77 11.00
N SER A 195 4.37 -14.66 11.20
CA SER A 195 5.50 -14.42 12.07
C SER A 195 6.72 -13.96 11.30
N LYS A 196 7.50 -13.07 11.90
CA LYS A 196 8.80 -12.63 11.35
C LYS A 196 9.80 -13.77 11.22
N GLY A 197 9.67 -14.81 12.06
CA GLY A 197 10.54 -15.99 11.98
C GLY A 197 10.32 -16.79 10.70
N ARG A 198 9.12 -16.73 10.11
CA ARG A 198 8.80 -17.41 8.85
C ARG A 198 9.01 -16.51 7.63
N TYR A 199 8.62 -15.24 7.72
CA TYR A 199 8.57 -14.32 6.58
C TYR A 199 9.72 -13.32 6.52
N GLY A 200 10.53 -13.18 7.58
CA GLY A 200 11.39 -12.02 7.77
C GLY A 200 10.64 -10.86 8.44
N LYS A 201 11.34 -9.77 8.79
CA LYS A 201 10.70 -8.62 9.46
C LYS A 201 9.68 -7.97 8.53
N ILE A 202 8.40 -8.12 8.88
CA ILE A 202 7.28 -7.57 8.10
C ILE A 202 7.20 -6.06 8.32
N ILE A 203 7.05 -5.32 7.22
CA ILE A 203 7.01 -3.86 7.23
C ILE A 203 5.75 -3.29 6.58
N ASP A 204 5.07 -4.07 5.74
CA ASP A 204 3.75 -3.75 5.22
C ASP A 204 3.00 -5.05 4.89
N PHE A 205 1.68 -4.97 4.82
CA PHE A 205 0.84 -6.09 4.42
C PHE A 205 -0.53 -5.59 3.94
N ASN A 206 -1.24 -6.46 3.23
CA ASN A 206 -2.67 -6.28 2.97
C ASN A 206 -3.38 -7.61 3.01
N TYR A 207 -4.67 -7.59 3.33
CA TYR A 207 -5.52 -8.78 3.35
C TYR A 207 -6.89 -8.47 2.76
N VAL A 208 -7.18 -9.09 1.62
CA VAL A 208 -8.48 -9.05 0.93
C VAL A 208 -9.02 -10.48 0.72
N GLY A 209 -8.70 -11.37 1.66
CA GLY A 209 -9.05 -12.79 1.60
C GLY A 209 -8.14 -13.59 0.68
N ALA A 210 -8.69 -14.69 0.14
CA ALA A 210 -8.02 -15.59 -0.80
C ALA A 210 -8.00 -14.95 -2.20
N ASN A 211 -7.18 -13.91 -2.36
CA ASN A 211 -7.12 -13.05 -3.55
C ASN A 211 -5.71 -12.50 -3.74
N THR A 212 -5.31 -12.23 -4.99
CA THR A 212 -3.99 -11.72 -5.40
C THR A 212 -3.60 -10.36 -4.80
N GLY A 213 -4.58 -9.61 -4.27
CA GLY A 213 -4.34 -8.37 -3.51
C GLY A 213 -3.86 -8.58 -2.07
N THR A 214 -3.89 -9.82 -1.56
CA THR A 214 -3.35 -10.18 -0.25
C THR A 214 -1.85 -10.42 -0.35
N TYR A 215 -1.07 -9.71 0.46
CA TYR A 215 0.39 -9.78 0.42
C TYR A 215 1.03 -9.51 1.80
N ILE A 216 2.28 -9.93 1.93
CA ILE A 216 3.17 -9.58 3.04
C ILE A 216 4.44 -9.02 2.42
N TRP A 217 4.83 -7.83 2.86
CA TRP A 217 6.07 -7.18 2.45
C TRP A 217 7.02 -7.12 3.63
N THR A 218 8.25 -7.58 3.40
CA THR A 218 9.30 -7.62 4.42
C THR A 218 10.49 -6.77 3.99
N GLU A 219 11.50 -6.64 4.85
CA GLU A 219 12.71 -5.87 4.51
C GLU A 219 13.45 -6.42 3.27
N ASP A 220 13.34 -7.73 3.03
CA ASP A 220 14.13 -8.44 2.01
C ASP A 220 13.31 -9.22 0.97
N SER A 221 12.02 -9.44 1.22
CA SER A 221 11.17 -10.27 0.35
C SER A 221 9.72 -9.77 0.29
N ILE A 222 9.01 -10.20 -0.76
CA ILE A 222 7.60 -9.94 -0.99
C ILE A 222 6.90 -11.29 -1.15
N TYR A 223 5.85 -11.51 -0.37
CA TYR A 223 4.99 -12.68 -0.48
C TYR A 223 3.62 -12.24 -0.98
N ARG A 224 3.08 -12.94 -1.96
CA ARG A 224 1.73 -12.69 -2.48
C ARG A 224 0.91 -13.96 -2.46
N MET A 225 -0.37 -13.78 -2.23
CA MET A 225 -1.34 -14.86 -2.36
C MET A 225 -1.49 -15.24 -3.83
N LYS A 226 -1.21 -16.49 -4.18
CA LYS A 226 -1.29 -17.03 -5.54
C LYS A 226 -2.32 -18.17 -5.60
N LYS A 227 -2.93 -18.36 -6.77
CA LYS A 227 -3.82 -19.50 -7.02
C LYS A 227 -2.98 -20.77 -7.14
N ALA A 228 -3.17 -21.73 -6.23
CA ALA A 228 -2.44 -23.00 -6.24
C ALA A 228 -2.90 -23.95 -7.36
N ASN A 229 -4.16 -23.84 -7.77
CA ASN A 229 -4.79 -24.71 -8.76
C ASN A 229 -5.36 -23.91 -9.96
N SER A 230 -4.63 -22.90 -10.42
CA SER A 230 -5.07 -21.95 -11.46
C SER A 230 -5.61 -22.61 -12.72
N ASP A 231 -4.96 -23.67 -13.19
CA ASP A 231 -5.30 -24.36 -14.43
C ASP A 231 -6.65 -25.06 -14.34
N ALA A 232 -6.95 -25.65 -13.18
CA ALA A 232 -8.20 -26.35 -12.94
C ALA A 232 -9.34 -25.37 -12.63
N CYS A 233 -9.14 -24.47 -11.67
CA CYS A 233 -10.20 -23.55 -11.24
C CYS A 233 -10.50 -22.44 -12.25
N GLY A 234 -9.58 -22.15 -13.18
CA GLY A 234 -9.83 -21.28 -14.32
C GLY A 234 -10.58 -21.96 -15.46
N LYS A 235 -10.53 -23.30 -15.54
CA LYS A 235 -11.15 -24.09 -16.60
C LYS A 235 -12.52 -24.64 -16.23
N TYR A 236 -12.73 -24.97 -14.96
CA TYR A 236 -13.92 -25.67 -14.48
C TYR A 236 -14.65 -24.83 -13.42
N ALA A 237 -15.92 -24.52 -13.66
CA ALA A 237 -16.73 -23.66 -12.79
C ALA A 237 -17.05 -24.29 -11.42
N ASP A 238 -16.98 -25.61 -11.33
CA ASP A 238 -17.22 -26.40 -10.12
C ASP A 238 -15.95 -26.65 -9.30
N VAL A 239 -14.77 -26.31 -9.83
CA VAL A 239 -13.50 -26.40 -9.11
C VAL A 239 -13.24 -25.09 -8.37
N LYS A 240 -13.30 -25.13 -7.04
CA LYS A 240 -12.97 -23.98 -6.19
C LYS A 240 -11.49 -23.61 -6.34
N CYS A 241 -11.20 -22.33 -6.54
CA CYS A 241 -9.82 -21.85 -6.50
C CYS A 241 -9.24 -21.94 -5.08
N GLU A 242 -8.07 -22.54 -4.99
CA GLU A 242 -7.26 -22.65 -3.79
C GLU A 242 -6.15 -21.60 -3.85
N TYR A 243 -5.81 -21.04 -2.70
CA TYR A 243 -4.86 -19.94 -2.61
C TYR A 243 -3.82 -20.21 -1.53
N VAL A 244 -2.58 -19.85 -1.83
CA VAL A 244 -1.43 -20.02 -0.96
C VAL A 244 -0.58 -18.75 -0.95
N MET A 245 -0.09 -18.38 0.22
CA MET A 245 0.87 -17.27 0.37
C MET A 245 2.26 -17.77 0.01
N GLU A 246 2.83 -17.26 -1.07
CA GLU A 246 4.13 -17.67 -1.60
C GLU A 246 5.04 -16.47 -1.84
N GLU A 247 6.35 -16.70 -1.78
CA GLU A 247 7.33 -15.71 -2.18
C GLU A 247 7.16 -15.35 -3.66
N ASP A 248 7.22 -14.06 -3.95
CA ASP A 248 7.18 -13.54 -5.30
C ASP A 248 8.58 -13.37 -5.87
N VAL A 249 9.12 -14.51 -6.33
CA VAL A 249 10.46 -14.60 -6.93
C VAL A 249 10.64 -13.73 -8.17
N GLU A 250 9.57 -13.27 -8.82
CA GLU A 250 9.66 -12.37 -9.97
C GLU A 250 9.69 -10.91 -9.55
N LEU A 251 8.81 -10.50 -8.63
CA LEU A 251 8.76 -9.11 -8.18
C LEU A 251 9.93 -8.74 -7.27
N ILE A 252 10.43 -9.68 -6.45
CA ILE A 252 11.53 -9.43 -5.50
C ILE A 252 12.80 -8.91 -6.20
N LYS A 253 13.06 -9.36 -7.45
CA LYS A 253 14.18 -8.90 -8.29
C LYS A 253 14.16 -7.38 -8.55
N TYR A 254 12.99 -6.75 -8.38
CA TYR A 254 12.74 -5.35 -8.66
C TYR A 254 12.30 -4.56 -7.43
N MET A 255 12.42 -5.13 -6.23
CA MET A 255 11.94 -4.53 -4.97
C MET A 255 12.51 -3.12 -4.74
N ASP A 256 13.78 -2.88 -5.08
CA ASP A 256 14.43 -1.57 -4.95
C ASP A 256 13.84 -0.49 -5.88
N TYR A 257 13.14 -0.92 -6.93
CA TYR A 257 12.45 -0.04 -7.87
C TYR A 257 10.98 0.17 -7.52
N VAL A 258 10.47 -0.46 -6.47
CA VAL A 258 9.11 -0.23 -5.99
C VAL A 258 9.13 0.93 -5.01
N PHE A 259 8.44 2.02 -5.37
CA PHE A 259 8.23 3.16 -4.49
C PHE A 259 7.02 2.94 -3.58
N GLY A 260 5.94 2.36 -4.11
CA GLY A 260 4.74 2.08 -3.32
C GLY A 260 3.98 0.88 -3.87
N PHE A 261 3.40 0.09 -2.97
CA PHE A 261 2.59 -1.08 -3.31
C PHE A 261 1.46 -1.24 -2.30
N ASN A 262 0.26 -1.58 -2.76
CA ASN A 262 -0.88 -1.83 -1.86
C ASN A 262 -1.66 -3.11 -2.19
N GLY A 263 -1.08 -4.00 -2.98
CA GLY A 263 -1.73 -5.24 -3.41
C GLY A 263 -2.50 -5.11 -4.72
N GLN A 264 -2.94 -3.92 -5.11
CA GLN A 264 -3.63 -3.68 -6.39
C GLN A 264 -2.89 -2.67 -7.27
N LEU A 265 -2.21 -1.71 -6.66
CA LEU A 265 -1.43 -0.65 -7.27
C LEU A 265 0.04 -0.87 -6.94
N LEU A 266 0.90 -0.68 -7.94
CA LEU A 266 2.35 -0.57 -7.78
C LEU A 266 2.83 0.71 -8.45
N ILE A 267 3.54 1.56 -7.71
CA ILE A 267 4.22 2.74 -8.23
C ILE A 267 5.71 2.47 -8.17
N SER A 268 6.38 2.63 -9.30
CA SER A 268 7.84 2.50 -9.37
C SER A 268 8.56 3.79 -9.02
N SER A 269 9.82 3.67 -8.60
CA SER A 269 10.69 4.82 -8.27
C SER A 269 10.99 5.74 -9.46
N TYR A 270 10.76 5.26 -10.68
CA TYR A 270 10.91 6.02 -11.93
C TYR A 270 9.56 6.46 -12.52
N GLY A 271 8.48 6.42 -11.72
CA GLY A 271 7.21 7.05 -12.06
C GLY A 271 6.27 6.22 -12.93
N LYS A 272 6.60 4.96 -13.29
CA LYS A 272 5.61 4.07 -13.91
C LYS A 272 4.63 3.51 -12.88
N VAL A 273 3.37 3.43 -13.27
CA VAL A 273 2.27 2.90 -12.47
C VAL A 273 1.82 1.58 -13.06
N PHE A 274 1.54 0.60 -12.19
CA PHE A 274 1.05 -0.70 -12.58
C PHE A 274 -0.14 -1.11 -11.73
N ASN A 275 -1.03 -1.89 -12.31
CA ASN A 275 -2.18 -2.48 -11.62
C ASN A 275 -2.09 -4.01 -11.66
N VAL A 276 -2.65 -4.69 -10.66
CA VAL A 276 -2.76 -6.16 -10.65
C VAL A 276 -3.82 -6.63 -11.65
N ILE A 277 -3.56 -7.78 -12.28
CA ILE A 277 -4.43 -8.47 -13.24
C ILE A 277 -5.58 -9.18 -12.53
#